data_AF-A0A401U496-F1
#
_entry.id   AF-A0A401U496-F1
#
_cell.length_a   1.000
_cell.length_b   1.000
_cell.length_c   1.000
_cell.angle_alpha   90.00
_cell.angle_beta   90.00
_cell.angle_gamma   90.00
#
_symmetry.space_group_name_H-M   'P 1'
#
loop_
_entity.id
_entity.type
_entity.pdbx_description
1 polymer ?
#
loop_
_entity_poly.entity_id
_entity_poly.type
_entity_poly.pdbx_seq_one_letter_code
_entity_poly.pdbx_strand_id
1 'polypeptide(L)'
;MTTIEQPLSPQYALLCSFAIRQGVAPDPLAGHVAHRMSWRGKFTKSADDPAPLVQLAVARDDSICICHRQTITEIAGWADQAEFSFIHGDDYRAELLGWMRLSPGHPHYQLDGLNRDVLAMNAVEATAARFVLGSLFRPLDRLGLAASLLADRAKT
;
A
#
# COMPACT_ATOMS: atom_id res chain seq x y z
N MET A 1 21.76 20.05 -24.23
CA MET A 1 21.29 18.83 -23.54
C MET A 1 22.26 18.57 -22.42
N THR A 2 21.79 18.55 -21.17
CA THR A 2 22.63 18.20 -20.03
C THR A 2 22.20 16.83 -19.56
N THR A 3 22.99 15.80 -19.86
CA THR A 3 22.81 14.47 -19.27
C THR A 3 23.37 14.55 -17.85
N ILE A 4 22.50 14.37 -16.85
CA ILE A 4 22.95 14.26 -15.46
C ILE A 4 23.28 12.79 -15.24
N GLU A 5 24.56 12.45 -15.31
CA GLU A 5 25.05 11.14 -14.91
C GLU A 5 25.40 11.18 -13.42
N GLN A 6 24.54 10.62 -12.58
CA GLN A 6 24.93 10.29 -11.21
C GLN A 6 25.70 8.97 -11.24
N PRO A 7 26.95 8.90 -10.76
CA PRO A 7 27.66 7.63 -10.64
C PRO A 7 26.88 6.73 -9.68
N LEU A 8 26.43 5.59 -10.17
CA LEU A 8 25.69 4.61 -9.38
C LEU A 8 26.66 3.84 -8.47
N SER A 9 26.29 3.67 -7.20
CA SER A 9 26.96 2.71 -6.32
C SER A 9 26.82 1.30 -6.92
N PRO A 10 27.84 0.41 -6.79
CA PRO A 10 27.79 -0.95 -7.32
C PRO A 10 26.62 -1.83 -6.82
N GLN A 11 25.92 -1.40 -5.78
CA GLN A 11 24.71 -2.06 -5.26
C GLN A 11 23.42 -1.75 -6.05
N TYR A 12 23.44 -0.79 -6.98
CA TYR A 12 22.26 -0.36 -7.72
C TYR A 12 22.35 -0.75 -9.20
N ALA A 13 21.23 -1.23 -9.75
CA ALA A 13 21.07 -1.45 -11.19
C ALA A 13 20.47 -0.20 -11.87
N LEU A 14 20.95 0.12 -13.06
CA LEU A 14 20.35 1.17 -13.89
C LEU A 14 18.96 0.71 -14.36
N LEU A 15 17.91 1.38 -13.91
CA LEU A 15 16.53 1.12 -14.35
C LEU A 15 16.11 1.99 -15.53
N CYS A 16 16.49 3.27 -15.52
CA CYS A 16 16.18 4.19 -16.61
C CYS A 16 17.18 5.35 -16.68
N SER A 17 17.21 6.02 -17.83
CA SER A 17 17.92 7.28 -18.03
C SER A 17 16.94 8.31 -18.57
N PHE A 18 17.03 9.54 -18.10
CA PHE A 18 16.18 10.64 -18.56
C PHE A 18 17.00 11.89 -18.87
N ALA A 19 16.48 12.75 -19.74
CA ALA A 19 17.09 14.03 -20.09
C ALA A 19 16.09 15.17 -19.84
N ILE A 20 16.54 16.21 -19.13
CA ILE A 20 15.70 17.38 -18.84
C ILE A 20 15.74 18.32 -20.05
N ARG A 21 14.55 18.73 -20.54
CA ARG A 21 14.39 19.72 -21.61
C ARG A 21 13.51 20.87 -21.14
N GLN A 22 13.83 22.08 -21.59
CA GLN A 22 13.06 23.30 -21.32
C GLN A 22 11.98 23.50 -22.39
N GLY A 23 10.91 24.24 -22.07
CA GLY A 23 9.93 24.74 -23.05
C GLY A 23 8.71 23.84 -23.32
N VAL A 24 8.40 22.91 -22.41
CA VAL A 24 7.17 22.10 -22.47
C VAL A 24 6.09 22.69 -21.56
N ALA A 25 4.83 22.56 -21.96
CA ALA A 25 3.69 22.90 -21.11
C ALA A 25 3.74 22.05 -19.82
N PRO A 26 3.46 22.63 -18.64
CA PRO A 26 3.37 21.88 -17.40
C PRO A 26 2.35 20.74 -17.51
N ASP A 27 2.66 19.59 -16.90
CA ASP A 27 1.70 18.48 -16.80
C ASP A 27 0.47 18.96 -16.02
N PRO A 28 -0.75 18.88 -16.59
CA PRO A 28 -1.98 19.29 -15.90
C PRO A 28 -2.21 18.51 -14.59
N LEU A 29 -1.60 17.32 -14.45
CA LEU A 29 -1.70 16.49 -13.26
C LEU A 29 -0.62 16.78 -12.21
N ALA A 30 0.36 17.63 -12.48
CA ALA A 30 1.48 17.89 -11.57
C ALA A 30 1.01 18.35 -10.17
N GLY A 31 -0.01 19.20 -10.11
CA GLY A 31 -0.59 19.67 -8.85
C GLY A 31 -1.25 18.57 -8.00
N HIS A 32 -1.67 17.46 -8.62
CA HIS A 32 -2.32 16.36 -7.93
C HIS A 32 -1.32 15.41 -7.25
N VAL A 33 -0.06 15.39 -7.68
CA VAL A 33 0.97 14.49 -7.12
C VAL A 33 1.15 14.72 -5.62
N ALA A 34 1.20 15.98 -5.17
CA ALA A 34 1.36 16.33 -3.76
C ALA A 34 0.14 15.97 -2.89
N HIS A 35 -1.02 15.77 -3.49
CA HIS A 35 -2.27 15.45 -2.79
C HIS A 35 -2.59 13.95 -2.81
N ARG A 36 -1.86 13.15 -3.60
CA ARG A 36 -2.07 11.71 -3.71
C ARG A 36 -1.64 11.03 -2.41
N MET A 37 -2.51 10.17 -1.90
CA MET A 37 -2.22 9.32 -0.74
C MET A 37 -2.71 7.89 -0.98
N SER A 38 -2.15 6.94 -0.25
CA SER A 38 -2.69 5.57 -0.17
C SER A 38 -3.79 5.53 0.89
N TRP A 39 -5.05 5.53 0.47
CA TRP A 39 -6.19 5.36 1.38
C TRP A 39 -6.41 3.87 1.68
N ARG A 40 -6.40 3.50 2.97
CA ARG A 40 -6.62 2.12 3.46
C ARG A 40 -7.92 1.94 4.24
N GLY A 41 -8.72 3.00 4.33
CA GLY A 41 -10.03 3.00 4.97
C GLY A 41 -11.13 2.46 4.05
N LYS A 42 -12.37 2.50 4.54
CA LYS A 42 -13.53 2.16 3.70
C LYS A 42 -13.75 3.22 2.63
N PHE A 43 -14.11 2.80 1.43
CA PHE A 43 -14.56 3.68 0.36
C PHE A 43 -16.08 3.79 0.37
N THR A 44 -16.59 5.00 0.18
CA THR A 44 -18.01 5.26 -0.05
C THR A 44 -18.30 5.17 -1.54
N LYS A 45 -19.38 4.48 -1.92
CA LYS A 45 -19.82 4.43 -3.32
C LYS A 45 -20.20 5.84 -3.81
N SER A 46 -19.63 6.29 -4.93
CA SER A 46 -20.10 7.48 -5.63
C SER A 46 -21.04 7.10 -6.78
N ALA A 47 -22.03 7.95 -7.05
CA ALA A 47 -22.86 7.83 -8.24
C ALA A 47 -22.09 8.21 -9.53
N ASP A 48 -21.01 8.98 -9.38
CA ASP A 48 -20.24 9.55 -10.48
C ASP A 48 -19.09 8.64 -10.97
N ASP A 49 -18.73 7.60 -10.21
CA ASP A 49 -17.62 6.69 -10.52
C ASP A 49 -17.83 5.80 -11.77
N PRO A 50 -19.03 5.26 -12.07
CA PRO A 50 -19.16 4.20 -13.06
C PRO A 50 -18.71 4.58 -14.48
N ALA A 51 -19.10 5.76 -14.97
CA ALA A 51 -18.81 6.16 -16.35
C ALA A 51 -17.31 6.45 -16.59
N PRO A 52 -16.61 7.24 -15.75
CA PRO A 52 -15.17 7.46 -15.89
C PRO A 52 -14.33 6.19 -15.78
N LEU A 53 -14.70 5.26 -14.89
CA LEU A 53 -13.95 4.00 -14.72
C LEU A 53 -14.04 3.10 -15.96
N VAL A 54 -15.23 3.03 -16.58
CA VAL A 54 -15.40 2.30 -17.86
C VAL A 54 -14.61 2.98 -18.97
N GLN A 55 -14.65 4.32 -19.06
CA GLN A 55 -13.87 5.06 -20.06
C GLN A 55 -12.37 4.80 -19.91
N LEU A 56 -11.86 4.80 -18.67
CA LEU A 56 -10.46 4.50 -18.38
C LEU A 56 -10.07 3.09 -18.83
N ALA A 57 -10.92 2.10 -18.56
CA ALA A 57 -10.67 0.70 -18.95
C ALA A 57 -10.72 0.49 -20.47
N VAL A 58 -11.54 1.26 -21.19
CA VAL A 58 -11.56 1.23 -22.67
C VAL A 58 -10.34 1.93 -23.25
N ALA A 59 -9.87 3.00 -22.63
CA ALA A 59 -8.74 3.80 -23.12
C ALA A 59 -7.37 3.14 -22.89
N ARG A 60 -7.29 2.09 -22.08
CA ARG A 60 -6.05 1.47 -21.58
C ARG A 60 -6.11 -0.04 -21.80
N ASP A 61 -5.14 -0.59 -22.53
CA ASP A 61 -5.01 -2.02 -22.80
C ASP A 61 -4.37 -2.82 -21.65
N ASP A 62 -3.73 -2.13 -20.71
CA ASP A 62 -3.04 -2.67 -19.53
C ASP A 62 -3.87 -2.58 -18.23
N SER A 63 -5.16 -2.26 -18.34
CA SER A 63 -6.03 -1.98 -17.19
C SER A 63 -7.34 -2.76 -17.29
N ILE A 64 -7.74 -3.44 -16.21
CA ILE A 64 -9.01 -4.19 -16.13
C ILE A 64 -9.89 -3.54 -15.05
N CYS A 65 -11.12 -3.18 -15.40
CA CYS A 65 -12.09 -2.64 -14.45
C CYS A 65 -13.05 -3.72 -13.95
N ILE A 66 -13.06 -3.96 -12.64
CA ILE A 66 -13.87 -4.98 -11.98
C ILE A 66 -14.99 -4.28 -11.19
N CYS A 67 -16.21 -4.29 -11.73
CA CYS A 67 -17.35 -3.58 -11.14
C CYS A 67 -18.35 -4.51 -10.44
N HIS A 68 -18.33 -5.81 -10.76
CA HIS A 68 -19.34 -6.74 -10.26
C HIS A 68 -19.07 -7.11 -8.80
N ARG A 69 -20.04 -6.86 -7.91
CA ARG A 69 -19.86 -7.01 -6.45
C ARG A 69 -19.44 -8.41 -6.04
N GLN A 70 -20.00 -9.45 -6.66
CA GLN A 70 -19.62 -10.82 -6.35
C GLN A 70 -18.14 -11.08 -6.66
N THR A 71 -17.65 -10.60 -7.82
CA THR A 71 -16.26 -10.76 -8.23
C THR A 71 -15.31 -10.01 -7.30
N ILE A 72 -15.70 -8.80 -6.86
CA ILE A 72 -14.94 -8.04 -5.86
C ILE A 72 -14.83 -8.83 -4.55
N THR A 73 -15.93 -9.40 -4.06
CA THR A 73 -15.94 -10.22 -2.84
C THR A 73 -15.07 -11.47 -2.96
N GLU A 74 -15.08 -12.14 -4.12
CA GLU A 74 -14.25 -13.31 -4.39
C GLU A 74 -12.76 -12.94 -4.38
N ILE A 75 -12.37 -11.87 -5.08
CA ILE A 75 -10.98 -11.37 -5.13
C ILE A 75 -10.51 -10.95 -3.74
N ALA A 76 -11.35 -10.22 -2.97
CA ALA A 76 -11.04 -9.87 -1.60
C ALA A 76 -10.79 -11.13 -0.75
N GLY A 77 -11.59 -12.18 -0.97
CA GLY A 77 -11.38 -13.46 -0.31
C GLY A 77 -10.07 -14.17 -0.68
N TRP A 78 -9.61 -14.06 -1.92
CA TRP A 78 -8.30 -14.58 -2.33
C TRP A 78 -7.15 -13.75 -1.77
N ALA A 79 -7.30 -12.41 -1.74
CA ALA A 79 -6.33 -11.51 -1.14
C ALA A 79 -6.14 -11.80 0.35
N ASP A 80 -7.23 -11.93 1.12
CA ASP A 80 -7.16 -12.28 2.55
C ASP A 80 -6.42 -13.61 2.78
N GLN A 81 -6.69 -14.63 1.94
CA GLN A 81 -6.03 -15.94 2.03
C GLN A 81 -4.53 -15.84 1.74
N ALA A 82 -4.16 -15.10 0.68
CA ALA A 82 -2.77 -14.90 0.30
C ALA A 82 -2.02 -14.13 1.40
N GLU A 83 -2.57 -13.00 1.87
CA GLU A 83 -1.97 -12.19 2.93
C GLU A 83 -1.79 -13.01 4.22
N PHE A 84 -2.81 -13.77 4.62
CA PHE A 84 -2.72 -14.63 5.79
C PHE A 84 -1.59 -15.66 5.66
N SER A 85 -1.41 -16.25 4.47
CA SER A 85 -0.30 -17.19 4.23
C SER A 85 1.09 -16.57 4.43
N PHE A 86 1.28 -15.31 4.00
CA PHE A 86 2.54 -14.58 4.22
C PHE A 86 2.74 -14.25 5.70
N ILE A 87 1.68 -13.80 6.37
CA ILE A 87 1.75 -13.41 7.78
C ILE A 87 2.11 -14.60 8.68
N HIS A 88 1.88 -15.86 8.30
CA HIS A 88 2.42 -17.00 9.05
C HIS A 88 3.96 -17.05 9.12
N GLY A 89 4.66 -16.47 8.15
CA GLY A 89 6.12 -16.40 8.12
C GLY A 89 6.68 -15.45 9.17
N ASP A 90 7.53 -15.96 10.06
CA ASP A 90 8.13 -15.15 11.13
C ASP A 90 9.01 -14.02 10.57
N ASP A 91 9.80 -14.31 9.52
CA ASP A 91 10.66 -13.33 8.84
C ASP A 91 9.83 -12.23 8.15
N TYR A 92 8.74 -12.61 7.49
CA TYR A 92 7.83 -11.66 6.84
C TYR A 92 7.21 -10.69 7.86
N ARG A 93 6.72 -11.20 9.00
CA ARG A 93 6.17 -10.34 10.05
C ARG A 93 7.23 -9.43 10.66
N ALA A 94 8.45 -9.92 10.84
CA ALA A 94 9.56 -9.12 11.35
C ALA A 94 9.89 -7.97 10.38
N GLU A 95 9.95 -8.25 9.08
CA GLU A 95 10.14 -7.24 8.04
C GLU A 95 8.99 -6.22 8.04
N LEU A 96 7.74 -6.69 8.02
CA LEU A 96 6.56 -5.81 8.04
C LEU A 96 6.58 -4.88 9.26
N LEU A 97 6.86 -5.41 10.46
CA LEU A 97 6.99 -4.59 11.67
C LEU A 97 8.14 -3.57 11.59
N GLY A 98 9.26 -3.94 10.98
CA GLY A 98 10.36 -3.02 10.70
C GLY A 98 9.95 -1.86 9.80
N TRP A 99 9.12 -2.14 8.78
CA TRP A 99 8.58 -1.12 7.88
C TRP A 99 7.49 -0.26 8.51
N MET A 100 6.70 -0.79 9.45
CA MET A 100 5.56 -0.07 10.05
C MET A 100 5.95 1.04 11.05
N ARG A 101 7.18 1.02 11.59
CA ARG A 101 7.76 2.14 12.39
C ARG A 101 6.77 2.77 13.37
N LEU A 102 6.13 1.92 14.18
CA LEU A 102 4.93 2.28 14.95
C LEU A 102 5.19 3.27 16.10
N SER A 103 6.45 3.62 16.37
CA SER A 103 6.86 4.60 17.38
C SER A 103 7.49 5.84 16.73
N PRO A 104 7.07 7.06 17.09
CA PRO A 104 7.70 8.31 16.65
C PRO A 104 9.20 8.42 16.96
N GLY A 105 9.70 7.66 17.95
CA GLY A 105 11.11 7.62 18.29
C GLY A 105 11.98 6.75 17.36
N HIS A 106 11.40 6.12 16.34
CA HIS A 106 12.17 5.32 15.38
C HIS A 106 13.09 6.22 14.53
N PRO A 107 14.39 5.91 14.35
CA PRO A 107 15.35 6.79 13.67
C PRO A 107 14.92 7.23 12.26
N HIS A 108 14.22 6.35 11.55
CA HIS A 108 13.76 6.63 10.18
C HIS A 108 12.28 7.05 10.10
N TYR A 109 11.60 7.33 11.21
CA TYR A 109 10.13 7.57 11.22
C TYR A 109 9.66 8.62 10.18
N GLN A 110 10.45 9.66 9.94
CA GLN A 110 10.17 10.74 8.98
C GLN A 110 10.82 10.56 7.59
N LEU A 111 11.56 9.47 7.36
CA LEU A 111 12.32 9.26 6.12
C LEU A 111 11.60 8.34 5.13
N ASP A 112 11.03 7.24 5.61
CA ASP A 112 10.41 6.20 4.77
C ASP A 112 9.48 5.27 5.59
N GLY A 113 9.03 4.17 4.97
CA GLY A 113 8.18 3.15 5.60
C GLY A 113 6.70 3.52 5.76
N LEU A 114 5.97 2.65 6.44
CA LEU A 114 4.54 2.74 6.70
C LEU A 114 4.30 3.20 8.14
N ASN A 115 4.80 4.38 8.49
CA ASN A 115 4.68 4.90 9.85
C ASN A 115 3.21 5.03 10.30
N ARG A 116 3.01 5.24 11.60
CA ARG A 116 1.68 5.32 12.21
C ARG A 116 0.76 6.34 11.52
N ASP A 117 1.29 7.49 11.12
CA ASP A 117 0.49 8.57 10.54
C ASP A 117 0.03 8.21 9.12
N VAL A 118 0.88 7.54 8.32
CA VAL A 118 0.54 6.99 7.00
C VAL A 118 -0.48 5.84 7.12
N LEU A 119 -0.42 5.07 8.19
CA LEU A 119 -1.39 4.01 8.50
C LEU A 119 -2.70 4.53 9.13
N ALA A 120 -2.80 5.84 9.38
CA ALA A 120 -3.92 6.48 10.09
C ALA A 120 -4.24 5.81 11.44
N MET A 121 -3.22 5.35 12.16
CA MET A 121 -3.36 4.69 13.45
C MET A 121 -3.20 5.68 14.61
N ASN A 122 -3.94 5.49 15.69
CA ASN A 122 -3.63 6.12 16.96
C ASN A 122 -2.55 5.34 17.73
N ALA A 123 -2.08 5.86 18.87
CA ALA A 123 -1.02 5.21 19.65
C ALA A 123 -1.42 3.83 20.20
N VAL A 124 -2.69 3.63 20.52
CA VAL A 124 -3.22 2.36 21.05
C VAL A 124 -3.24 1.32 19.93
N GLU A 125 -3.75 1.68 18.75
CA GLU A 125 -3.79 0.83 17.56
C GLU A 125 -2.37 0.43 17.12
N ALA A 126 -1.44 1.38 17.10
CA ALA A 126 -0.04 1.11 16.78
C ALA A 126 0.60 0.14 17.78
N THR A 127 0.30 0.30 19.06
CA THR A 127 0.78 -0.62 20.11
C THR A 127 0.17 -2.01 19.94
N ALA A 128 -1.14 -2.10 19.69
CA ALA A 128 -1.83 -3.36 19.46
C ALA A 128 -1.28 -4.08 18.23
N ALA A 129 -1.10 -3.37 17.10
CA ALA A 129 -0.53 -3.92 15.87
C ALA A 129 0.87 -4.52 16.11
N ARG A 130 1.72 -3.83 16.88
CA ARG A 130 3.05 -4.35 17.27
C ARG A 130 2.97 -5.69 17.98
N PHE A 131 2.03 -5.84 18.91
CA PHE A 131 1.86 -7.09 19.66
C PHE A 131 1.21 -8.19 18.82
N VAL A 132 0.14 -7.87 18.08
CA VAL A 132 -0.60 -8.80 17.23
C VAL A 132 0.27 -9.41 16.15
N LEU A 133 1.11 -8.61 15.48
CA LEU A 133 2.05 -9.10 14.45
C LEU A 133 3.33 -9.69 15.06
N GLY A 134 3.63 -9.34 16.32
CA GLY A 134 4.80 -9.82 17.05
C GLY A 134 4.47 -11.02 17.92
N SER A 135 4.63 -10.84 19.24
CA SER A 135 4.57 -11.91 20.22
C SER A 135 3.19 -12.55 20.39
N LEU A 136 2.10 -11.85 20.09
CA LEU A 136 0.74 -12.36 20.21
C LEU A 136 0.25 -13.09 18.96
N PHE A 137 0.99 -13.07 17.85
CA PHE A 137 0.54 -13.70 16.62
C PHE A 137 0.26 -15.20 16.80
N ARG A 138 1.28 -15.97 17.22
CA ARG A 138 1.18 -17.44 17.41
C ARG A 138 0.06 -17.87 18.35
N PRO A 139 -0.18 -17.24 19.52
CA PRO A 139 -1.32 -17.62 20.35
C PRO A 139 -2.67 -17.26 19.72
N LEU A 140 -2.80 -16.10 19.05
CA LEU A 140 -4.04 -15.73 18.36
C LEU A 140 -4.35 -16.66 17.19
N ASP A 141 -3.32 -17.06 16.45
CA ASP A 141 -3.40 -18.00 15.35
C ASP A 141 -3.90 -19.39 15.82
N ARG A 142 -3.34 -19.91 16.92
CA ARG A 142 -3.81 -21.17 17.54
C ARG A 142 -5.27 -21.12 17.99
N LEU A 143 -5.79 -19.95 18.30
CA LEU A 143 -7.20 -19.73 18.68
C LEU A 143 -8.11 -19.46 17.46
N GLY A 144 -7.56 -19.41 16.25
CA GLY A 144 -8.30 -19.12 15.02
C GLY A 144 -8.71 -17.64 14.87
N LEU A 145 -8.10 -16.73 15.63
CA LEU A 145 -8.46 -15.31 15.65
C LEU A 145 -7.57 -14.44 14.76
N ALA A 146 -6.40 -14.93 14.34
CA ALA A 146 -5.46 -14.15 13.56
C ALA A 146 -6.04 -13.75 12.18
N ALA A 147 -6.69 -14.68 11.48
CA ALA A 147 -7.25 -14.41 10.15
C ALA A 147 -8.34 -13.33 10.16
N SER A 148 -9.20 -13.30 11.18
CA SER A 148 -10.28 -12.31 11.26
C SER A 148 -9.78 -10.91 11.61
N LEU A 149 -8.70 -10.80 12.39
CA LEU A 149 -8.07 -9.53 12.74
C LEU A 149 -7.35 -8.86 11.56
N LEU A 150 -6.98 -9.66 10.56
CA LEU A 150 -6.20 -9.23 9.39
C LEU A 150 -7.04 -9.12 8.12
N ALA A 151 -8.28 -9.61 8.14
CA ALA A 151 -9.13 -9.67 6.95
C ALA A 151 -9.59 -8.28 6.49
N ASP A 152 -9.36 -7.99 5.22
CA ASP A 152 -9.81 -6.76 4.55
C ASP A 152 -11.22 -6.91 3.95
N ARG A 153 -11.75 -8.13 3.83
CA ARG A 153 -13.15 -8.36 3.38
C ARG A 153 -14.19 -7.57 4.18
N ALA A 154 -13.93 -7.24 5.45
CA ALA A 154 -14.85 -6.41 6.24
C ALA A 154 -14.96 -4.94 5.75
N LYS A 155 -14.11 -4.55 4.79
CA LYS A 155 -14.05 -3.20 4.20
C LYS A 155 -14.72 -3.11 2.82
N THR A 156 -15.02 -4.24 2.17
CA THR A 156 -15.66 -4.31 0.84
C THR A 156 -17.18 -4.33 0.94
#